data_AF-A0A2X2SVT0-F1
#
_entry.id   AF-A0A2X2SVT0-F1
#
_cell.length_a   1.000
_cell.length_b   1.000
_cell.length_c   1.000
_cell.angle_alpha   90.00
_cell.angle_beta   90.00
_cell.angle_gamma   90.00
#
_symmetry.space_group_name_H-M   'P 1'
#
loop_
_entity.id
_entity.type
_entity.pdbx_description
1 polymer ?
#
loop_
_entity_poly.entity_id
_entity_poly.type
_entity_poly.pdbx_seq_one_letter_code
_entity_poly.pdbx_strand_id
1 'polypeptide(L)'
;MKGDKVLVFKKKRRKGYKVKNGHRQFLTQIVIENIVASGAKSTQAKPKTEKAPVKSAKADDLKKIEGIGPKAAEALVAAGVDTFAKLAKKSVEEIKTILSETSSTLAHLDPQTWAAQAQLAADGKWDELKKWQDELNGGIVK
;
A
#
# COMPACT_ATOMS: atom_id res chain seq x y z
N MET A 1 24.38 -17.53 12.64
CA MET A 1 25.51 -17.45 13.60
C MET A 1 24.97 -17.06 14.98
N LYS A 2 25.44 -17.65 16.08
CA LYS A 2 25.01 -17.25 17.45
C LYS A 2 26.00 -16.21 18.00
N GLY A 3 25.49 -15.16 18.63
CA GLY A 3 26.30 -14.14 19.27
C GLY A 3 26.87 -14.58 20.63
N ASP A 4 27.54 -13.65 21.28
CA ASP A 4 28.16 -13.86 22.58
C ASP A 4 27.13 -14.16 23.68
N LYS A 5 27.59 -14.83 24.74
CA LYS A 5 26.74 -15.19 25.87
C LYS A 5 26.52 -13.96 26.76
N VAL A 6 25.31 -13.43 26.72
CA VAL A 6 24.86 -12.37 27.64
C VAL A 6 24.43 -13.01 28.95
N LEU A 7 25.01 -12.59 30.08
CA LEU A 7 24.63 -13.05 31.41
C LEU A 7 23.63 -12.08 32.05
N VAL A 8 22.38 -12.52 32.22
CA VAL A 8 21.33 -11.78 32.90
C VAL A 8 21.36 -12.12 34.39
N PHE A 9 21.74 -11.14 35.22
CA PHE A 9 21.70 -11.27 36.67
C PHE A 9 20.43 -10.67 37.24
N LYS A 10 19.63 -11.47 37.95
CA LYS A 10 18.42 -11.01 38.64
C LYS A 10 18.59 -11.21 40.14
N LYS A 11 18.43 -10.13 40.91
CA LYS A 11 18.58 -10.12 42.37
C LYS A 11 17.40 -9.39 43.02
N LYS A 12 16.78 -10.00 44.04
CA LYS A 12 15.72 -9.36 44.84
C LYS A 12 16.26 -9.04 46.24
N ARG A 13 16.15 -7.78 46.64
CA ARG A 13 16.66 -7.29 47.94
C ARG A 13 15.92 -8.00 49.08
N ARG A 14 16.64 -8.39 50.14
CA ARG A 14 16.12 -9.03 51.37
C ARG A 14 15.39 -10.37 51.20
N LYS A 15 15.44 -10.99 50.02
CA LYS A 15 14.70 -12.23 49.73
C LYS A 15 15.60 -13.41 49.34
N GLY A 16 16.92 -13.32 49.50
CA GLY A 16 17.89 -14.37 49.14
C GLY A 16 18.00 -14.67 47.63
N TYR A 17 17.00 -14.28 46.84
CA TYR A 17 16.90 -14.54 45.42
C TYR A 17 17.97 -13.80 44.61
N LYS A 18 18.89 -14.57 44.02
CA LYS A 18 19.94 -14.16 43.10
C LYS A 18 20.11 -15.26 42.05
N VAL A 19 19.87 -14.97 40.78
CA VAL A 19 20.05 -15.92 39.67
C VAL A 19 20.88 -15.29 38.56
N LYS A 20 21.74 -16.08 37.91
CA LYS A 20 22.52 -15.71 36.72
C LYS A 20 22.11 -16.62 35.58
N ASN A 21 21.30 -16.12 34.65
CA ASN A 21 20.86 -16.87 33.48
C ASN A 21 21.60 -16.40 32.23
N GLY A 22 22.11 -17.33 31.44
CA GLY A 22 22.78 -17.02 30.17
C GLY A 22 21.78 -16.97 29.01
N HIS A 23 21.91 -15.98 28.14
CA HIS A 23 21.18 -15.86 26.88
C HIS A 23 22.17 -15.75 25.72
N ARG A 24 21.90 -16.45 24.61
CA ARG A 24 22.66 -16.31 23.36
C ARG A 24 21.70 -15.88 22.27
N GLN A 25 21.90 -14.68 21.75
CA GLN A 25 21.08 -14.13 20.67
C GLN A 25 21.52 -14.74 19.33
N PHE A 26 20.56 -15.09 18.48
CA PHE A 26 20.86 -15.45 17.09
C PHE A 26 21.03 -14.17 16.29
N LEU A 27 22.15 -14.07 15.55
CA LEU A 27 22.40 -12.94 14.67
C LEU A 27 21.78 -13.23 13.30
N THR A 28 21.16 -12.20 12.72
CA THR A 28 20.68 -12.17 11.34
C THR A 28 21.64 -11.32 10.51
N GLN A 29 21.85 -11.72 9.25
CA GLN A 29 22.63 -10.95 8.29
C GLN A 29 21.67 -10.08 7.49
N ILE A 30 21.94 -8.78 7.44
CA ILE A 30 21.19 -7.82 6.63
C ILE A 30 22.15 -7.30 5.56
N VAL A 31 21.74 -7.40 4.30
CA VAL A 31 22.43 -6.77 3.18
C VAL A 31 21.80 -5.39 2.97
N ILE A 32 22.63 -4.36 2.96
CA ILE A 32 22.17 -2.98 2.72
C ILE A 32 22.63 -2.61 1.32
N GLU A 33 21.66 -2.45 0.41
CA GLU A 33 21.96 -2.13 -0.99
C GLU A 33 22.31 -0.65 -1.19
N ASN A 34 21.60 0.25 -0.48
CA ASN A 34 21.83 1.69 -0.57
C ASN A 34 21.53 2.37 0.77
N ILE A 35 22.31 3.40 1.10
CA ILE A 35 22.12 4.23 2.30
C ILE A 35 21.91 5.67 1.84
N VAL A 36 20.72 6.21 2.10
CA VAL A 36 20.43 7.63 1.92
C VAL A 36 20.88 8.38 3.17
N ALA A 37 21.98 9.12 3.06
CA ALA A 37 22.39 10.04 4.11
C ALA A 37 21.39 11.21 4.15
N SER A 38 20.73 11.40 5.29
CA SER A 38 19.73 12.43 5.59
C SER A 38 18.41 12.33 4.79
N GLY A 39 17.34 11.88 5.46
CA GLY A 39 15.94 12.31 5.32
C GLY A 39 15.28 12.51 3.94
N ALA A 40 15.92 12.14 2.83
CA ALA A 40 15.45 12.40 1.48
C ALA A 40 14.74 11.16 0.96
N LYS A 41 13.41 11.26 0.80
CA LYS A 41 12.64 10.37 -0.07
C LYS A 41 13.23 10.47 -1.48
N SER A 42 13.94 9.44 -1.93
CA SER A 42 14.39 9.36 -3.31
C SER A 42 13.22 8.97 -4.22
N THR A 43 12.58 9.97 -4.81
CA THR A 43 11.99 9.85 -6.14
C THR A 43 13.13 9.97 -7.16
N GLN A 44 13.35 8.95 -7.97
CA GLN A 44 14.06 9.07 -9.23
C GLN A 44 13.36 8.22 -10.29
N ALA A 45 12.56 8.92 -11.10
CA ALA A 45 12.15 8.52 -12.43
C ALA A 45 13.24 8.84 -13.45
N LYS A 46 13.41 8.00 -14.49
CA LYS A 46 13.58 8.41 -15.90
C LYS A 46 13.69 7.19 -16.87
N PRO A 47 13.44 7.34 -18.19
CA PRO A 47 12.17 6.97 -18.84
C PRO A 47 12.34 5.96 -19.99
N LYS A 48 11.25 5.30 -20.44
CA LYS A 48 11.06 4.97 -21.87
C LYS A 48 9.66 4.47 -22.19
N THR A 49 9.12 5.09 -23.23
CA THR A 49 7.94 4.81 -24.01
C THR A 49 7.95 3.40 -24.62
N GLU A 50 6.74 2.92 -24.95
CA GLU A 50 6.34 1.77 -25.77
C GLU A 50 6.16 0.38 -25.12
N LYS A 51 4.88 -0.03 -25.23
CA LYS A 51 4.32 -1.38 -25.36
C LYS A 51 4.33 -2.27 -24.12
N ALA A 52 3.09 -2.60 -23.72
CA ALA A 52 2.74 -3.65 -22.79
C ALA A 52 3.57 -4.91 -23.03
N PRO A 53 4.03 -5.54 -21.94
CA PRO A 53 3.45 -6.85 -21.66
C PRO A 53 3.09 -7.00 -20.18
N VAL A 54 1.82 -7.35 -19.97
CA VAL A 54 1.35 -8.38 -19.05
C VAL A 54 2.35 -8.76 -17.95
N LYS A 55 2.27 -8.10 -16.79
CA LYS A 55 2.93 -8.58 -15.57
C LYS A 55 1.88 -8.94 -14.53
N SER A 56 1.60 -10.25 -14.51
CA SER A 56 0.94 -11.03 -13.46
C SER A 56 -0.48 -10.61 -13.08
N ALA A 57 -1.41 -11.54 -13.27
CA ALA A 57 -2.72 -11.63 -12.63
C ALA A 57 -2.59 -11.72 -11.09
N LYS A 58 -2.06 -10.68 -10.47
CA LYS A 58 -2.23 -10.38 -9.06
C LYS A 58 -3.21 -9.22 -9.00
N ALA A 59 -4.25 -9.36 -8.19
CA ALA A 59 -5.19 -8.27 -7.96
C ALA A 59 -4.41 -7.02 -7.56
N ASP A 60 -4.71 -5.90 -8.22
CA ASP A 60 -4.13 -4.62 -7.89
C ASP A 60 -4.71 -4.10 -6.57
N ASP A 61 -3.92 -3.33 -5.84
CA ASP A 61 -4.40 -2.68 -4.63
C ASP A 61 -5.18 -1.42 -4.98
N LEU A 62 -6.49 -1.58 -5.18
CA LEU A 62 -7.42 -0.48 -5.50
C LEU A 62 -7.42 0.64 -4.46
N LYS A 63 -6.94 0.40 -3.23
CA LYS A 63 -6.83 1.41 -2.16
C LYS A 63 -5.79 2.49 -2.45
N LYS A 64 -4.95 2.31 -3.48
CA LYS A 64 -4.00 3.33 -3.95
C LYS A 64 -4.69 4.48 -4.70
N ILE A 65 -5.93 4.28 -5.13
CA ILE A 65 -6.78 5.31 -5.70
C ILE A 65 -7.42 6.06 -4.54
N GLU A 66 -7.39 7.38 -4.60
CA GLU A 66 -7.93 8.22 -3.55
C GLU A 66 -9.46 8.21 -3.59
N GLY A 67 -10.09 8.16 -2.43
CA GLY A 67 -11.54 7.97 -2.31
C GLY A 67 -11.97 6.49 -2.34
N ILE A 68 -11.14 5.56 -2.80
CA ILE A 68 -11.42 4.11 -2.70
C ILE A 68 -11.02 3.61 -1.31
N GLY A 69 -12.00 3.56 -0.41
CA GLY A 69 -11.87 2.91 0.89
C GLY A 69 -11.87 1.38 0.81
N PRO A 70 -11.58 0.68 1.93
CA PRO A 70 -11.53 -0.79 1.97
C PRO A 70 -12.84 -1.46 1.51
N LYS A 71 -14.00 -0.90 1.89
CA LYS A 71 -15.31 -1.42 1.46
C LYS A 71 -15.59 -1.22 -0.02
N ALA A 72 -15.17 -0.09 -0.59
CA ALA A 72 -15.31 0.16 -2.02
C ALA A 72 -14.39 -0.76 -2.83
N ALA A 73 -13.15 -0.96 -2.39
CA ALA A 73 -12.22 -1.92 -2.99
C ALA A 73 -12.80 -3.35 -2.96
N GLU A 74 -13.33 -3.79 -1.82
CA GLU A 74 -13.98 -5.11 -1.70
C GLU A 74 -15.19 -5.25 -2.64
N ALA A 75 -16.04 -4.23 -2.75
CA ALA A 75 -17.19 -4.24 -3.65
C ALA A 75 -16.77 -4.34 -5.13
N LEU A 76 -15.73 -3.59 -5.53
CA LEU A 76 -15.20 -3.63 -6.89
C LEU A 76 -14.57 -5.00 -7.22
N VAL A 77 -13.79 -5.57 -6.29
CA VAL A 77 -13.22 -6.91 -6.46
C VAL A 77 -14.32 -7.98 -6.51
N ALA A 78 -15.37 -7.86 -5.69
CA ALA A 78 -16.53 -8.77 -5.73
C ALA A 78 -17.25 -8.71 -7.09
N ALA A 79 -17.30 -7.54 -7.73
CA ALA A 79 -17.81 -7.36 -9.09
C ALA A 79 -16.81 -7.78 -10.21
N GLY A 80 -15.66 -8.37 -9.86
CA GLY A 80 -14.64 -8.83 -10.80
C GLY A 80 -13.71 -7.72 -11.33
N VAL A 81 -13.83 -6.51 -10.79
CA VAL A 81 -12.96 -5.36 -11.06
C VAL A 81 -11.82 -5.38 -10.04
N ASP A 82 -10.83 -6.23 -10.30
CA ASP A 82 -9.70 -6.52 -9.40
C ASP A 82 -8.39 -5.83 -9.81
N THR A 83 -8.38 -5.07 -10.91
CA THR A 83 -7.18 -4.46 -11.50
C THR A 83 -7.44 -3.02 -11.90
N PHE A 84 -6.40 -2.18 -11.86
CA PHE A 84 -6.49 -0.77 -12.28
C PHE A 84 -6.96 -0.65 -13.73
N ALA A 85 -6.48 -1.55 -14.60
CA ALA A 85 -6.88 -1.58 -16.00
C ALA A 85 -8.35 -1.95 -16.21
N LYS A 86 -8.94 -2.80 -15.35
CA LYS A 86 -10.38 -3.11 -15.42
C LYS A 86 -11.20 -1.94 -14.90
N LEU A 87 -10.76 -1.30 -13.83
CA LEU A 87 -11.45 -0.14 -13.25
C LEU A 87 -11.42 1.07 -14.19
N ALA A 88 -10.29 1.34 -14.83
CA ALA A 88 -10.15 2.44 -15.80
C ALA A 88 -11.02 2.29 -17.05
N LYS A 89 -11.34 1.03 -17.42
CA LYS A 89 -12.24 0.73 -18.55
C LYS A 89 -13.71 0.84 -18.19
N LYS A 90 -14.05 0.87 -16.91
CA LYS A 90 -15.42 1.03 -16.44
C LYS A 90 -15.82 2.49 -16.44
N SER A 91 -17.06 2.77 -16.82
CA SER A 91 -17.60 4.12 -16.75
C SER A 91 -17.92 4.50 -15.31
N VAL A 92 -17.93 5.81 -15.02
CA VAL A 92 -18.30 6.35 -13.70
C VAL A 92 -19.69 5.86 -13.28
N GLU A 93 -20.61 5.76 -14.23
CA GLU A 93 -21.97 5.27 -14.01
C GLU A 93 -21.99 3.78 -13.65
N GLU A 94 -21.26 2.94 -14.38
CA GLU A 94 -21.16 1.51 -14.06
C GLU A 94 -20.56 1.28 -12.67
N ILE A 95 -19.52 2.04 -12.32
CA ILE A 95 -18.90 1.99 -10.99
C ILE A 95 -19.92 2.36 -9.92
N LYS A 96 -20.68 3.44 -10.12
CA LYS A 96 -21.73 3.87 -9.19
C LYS A 96 -22.82 2.82 -9.04
N THR A 97 -23.26 2.20 -10.14
CA THR A 97 -24.25 1.11 -10.13
C THR A 97 -23.73 -0.08 -9.32
N ILE A 98 -22.51 -0.56 -9.61
CA ILE A 98 -21.87 -1.67 -8.89
C ILE A 98 -21.80 -1.39 -7.38
N LEU A 99 -21.37 -0.19 -6.99
CA LEU A 99 -21.28 0.20 -5.58
C LEU A 99 -22.66 0.22 -4.91
N SER A 100 -23.68 0.75 -5.59
CA SER A 100 -25.03 0.86 -5.07
C SER A 100 -25.74 -0.50 -4.95
N GLU A 101 -25.50 -1.41 -5.89
CA GLU A 101 -26.01 -2.78 -5.88
C GLU A 101 -25.32 -3.63 -4.80
N THR A 102 -24.01 -3.45 -4.64
CA THR A 102 -23.24 -4.22 -3.66
C THR A 102 -23.48 -3.72 -2.22
N SER A 103 -23.57 -2.40 -2.03
CA SER A 103 -23.81 -1.83 -0.72
C SER A 103 -24.46 -0.45 -0.80
N SER A 104 -25.68 -0.33 -0.28
CA SER A 104 -26.37 0.95 -0.13
C SER A 104 -25.59 1.97 0.71
N THR A 105 -24.62 1.53 1.52
CA THR A 105 -23.75 2.42 2.29
C THR A 105 -22.72 3.15 1.43
N LEU A 106 -22.40 2.63 0.25
CA LEU A 106 -21.41 3.20 -0.69
C LEU A 106 -22.04 4.11 -1.74
N ALA A 107 -23.38 4.22 -1.77
CA ALA A 107 -24.12 5.00 -2.77
C ALA A 107 -23.83 6.51 -2.74
N HIS A 108 -23.30 7.03 -1.63
CA HIS A 108 -22.93 8.43 -1.46
C HIS A 108 -21.51 8.76 -1.95
N LEU A 109 -20.69 7.74 -2.26
CA LEU A 109 -19.35 7.96 -2.78
C LEU A 109 -19.42 8.48 -4.21
N ASP A 110 -18.48 9.36 -4.56
CA ASP A 110 -18.35 9.90 -5.91
C ASP A 110 -17.20 9.22 -6.66
N PRO A 111 -17.48 8.29 -7.60
CA PRO A 111 -16.46 7.61 -8.37
C PRO A 111 -15.92 8.40 -9.57
N GLN A 112 -16.26 9.69 -9.71
CA GLN A 112 -15.91 10.52 -10.87
C GLN A 112 -14.40 10.52 -11.18
N THR A 113 -13.55 10.54 -10.15
CA THR A 113 -12.09 10.57 -10.31
C THR A 113 -11.45 9.18 -10.34
N TRP A 114 -12.18 8.13 -9.97
CA TRP A 114 -11.60 6.80 -9.78
C TRP A 114 -11.14 6.16 -11.09
N ALA A 115 -11.92 6.29 -12.16
CA ALA A 115 -11.54 5.74 -13.47
C ALA A 115 -10.27 6.42 -14.01
N ALA A 116 -10.18 7.74 -13.88
CA ALA A 116 -9.02 8.51 -14.33
C ALA A 116 -7.77 8.25 -13.47
N GLN A 117 -7.93 8.14 -12.15
CA GLN A 117 -6.84 7.74 -11.25
C GLN A 117 -6.37 6.30 -11.52
N ALA A 118 -7.30 5.39 -11.79
CA ALA A 118 -6.99 4.01 -12.18
C ALA A 118 -6.22 3.96 -13.50
N GLN A 119 -6.52 4.84 -14.46
CA GLN A 119 -5.78 4.92 -15.72
C GLN A 119 -4.33 5.34 -15.48
N LEU A 120 -4.09 6.36 -14.66
CA LEU A 120 -2.73 6.80 -14.30
C LEU A 120 -1.96 5.71 -13.53
N ALA A 121 -2.65 4.98 -12.64
CA ALA A 121 -2.08 3.85 -11.91
C ALA A 121 -1.73 2.68 -12.86
N ALA A 122 -2.60 2.37 -13.83
CA ALA A 122 -2.39 1.35 -14.84
C ALA A 122 -1.23 1.71 -15.79
N ASP A 123 -1.08 3.00 -16.11
CA ASP A 123 0.03 3.54 -16.91
C ASP A 123 1.34 3.65 -16.10
N GLY A 124 1.31 3.35 -14.80
CA GLY A 124 2.48 3.42 -13.90
C GLY A 124 2.93 4.85 -13.58
N LYS A 125 2.08 5.86 -13.85
CA LYS A 125 2.36 7.29 -13.63
C LYS A 125 2.11 7.70 -12.18
N TRP A 126 2.75 7.00 -11.24
CA TRP A 126 2.54 7.16 -9.80
C TRP A 126 2.89 8.57 -9.29
N ASP A 127 3.90 9.22 -9.87
CA ASP A 127 4.28 10.58 -9.49
C ASP A 127 3.22 11.63 -9.87
N GLU A 128 2.60 11.46 -11.04
CA GLU A 128 1.53 12.33 -11.53
C GLU A 128 0.24 12.07 -10.77
N LEU A 129 -0.10 10.80 -10.55
CA LEU A 129 -1.22 10.40 -9.71
C LEU A 129 -1.08 11.01 -8.31
N LYS A 130 0.10 10.93 -7.70
CA LYS A 130 0.31 11.46 -6.35
C LYS A 130 0.18 12.98 -6.28
N LYS A 131 0.74 13.71 -7.25
CA LYS A 131 0.55 15.17 -7.33
C LYS A 131 -0.93 15.52 -7.45
N TRP A 132 -1.64 14.79 -8.30
CA TRP A 132 -3.07 15.01 -8.46
C TRP A 132 -3.85 14.67 -7.18
N GLN A 133 -3.50 13.58 -6.49
CA GLN A 133 -4.08 13.21 -5.20
C GLN A 133 -3.79 14.26 -4.10
N ASP A 134 -2.61 14.85 -4.09
CA ASP A 134 -2.25 15.92 -3.14
C ASP A 134 -3.08 17.21 -3.37
N GLU A 135 -3.59 17.43 -4.59
CA GLU A 135 -4.48 18.54 -4.95
C GLU A 135 -5.97 18.24 -4.71
N LEU A 136 -6.34 16.96 -4.73
CA LEU A 136 -7.69 16.49 -4.44
C LEU A 136 -7.96 16.48 -2.93
N ASN A 137 -9.23 16.58 -2.55
CA ASN A 137 -9.65 16.44 -1.15
C ASN A 137 -10.59 15.25 -1.03
N GLY A 138 -10.03 14.07 -0.78
CA GLY A 138 -10.82 12.84 -0.62
C GLY A 138 -11.34 12.30 -1.95
N GLY A 139 -10.63 12.54 -3.05
CA GLY A 139 -11.03 12.13 -4.39
C GLY A 139 -12.03 13.07 -5.09
N ILE A 140 -12.32 14.24 -4.52
CA ILE A 140 -13.17 15.27 -5.13
C ILE A 140 -12.32 16.49 -5.50
N VAL A 141 -12.51 17.00 -6.72
CA VAL A 141 -11.89 18.25 -7.19
C VAL A 141 -12.56 19.41 -6.46
N LYS A 142 -11.77 20.25 -5.82
CA LYS A 142 -12.23 21.39 -5.01
C LYS A 142 -12.93 22.46 -5.84
#